data_AF-A0A3L6PQC0-F1
#
_entry.id   AF-A0A3L6PQC0-F1
#
_cell.length_a   1.000
_cell.length_b   1.000
_cell.length_c   1.000
_cell.angle_alpha   90.00
_cell.angle_beta   90.00
_cell.angle_gamma   90.00
#
_symmetry.space_group_name_H-M   'P 1'
#
loop_
_entity.id
_entity.type
_entity.pdbx_description
1 polymer ?
#
loop_
_entity_poly.entity_id
_entity_poly.type
_entity_poly.pdbx_seq_one_letter_code
_entity_poly.pdbx_strand_id
1 'polypeptide(L)'
;MATQISKKKKFVSDGVFYAELNEMLTRELAEDGYSGVEVRVTPMRTEIIIRATRTQNVLGEKGRRIRELTSVVQKRFNFPENGVELYAEKVVNRGLCAIAQAESLRYKLLGGLAVRRACYGVLRFVMESGAKGCEVIVSGKLRAQRAKSMKFKDGYMISSGQPVNEYIDSAVRHVLLRQGVLGIKVKIMLDWDPKGKFGPITPLPDLVTIHAPKEEDELRPPVLYKNVFLKEADLYRPWAGRLLHSINVLHDRGEARDKAEKKPRHVLQQQEQHHPEHRDLHPELELDVKQVRWQQDEKPRNAHAGMDEESLIILSYGEGEQPIGDGSCHVHGKQASPRARD
;
A
#
# COMPACT_ATOMS: atom_id res chain seq x y z
N MET A 1 -27.60 -25.54 28.85
CA MET A 1 -28.53 -24.56 28.24
C MET A 1 -27.75 -23.31 27.88
N ALA A 2 -28.09 -22.62 26.79
CA ALA A 2 -27.49 -21.31 26.49
C ALA A 2 -27.99 -20.28 27.52
N THR A 3 -27.09 -19.55 28.17
CA THR A 3 -27.46 -18.50 29.12
C THR A 3 -28.02 -17.30 28.36
N GLN A 4 -29.17 -16.78 28.80
CA GLN A 4 -29.83 -15.65 28.11
C GLN A 4 -29.12 -14.33 28.44
N ILE A 5 -28.09 -14.01 27.66
CA ILE A 5 -27.28 -12.79 27.82
C ILE A 5 -28.01 -11.60 27.16
N SER A 6 -28.11 -10.48 27.87
CA SER A 6 -28.71 -9.25 27.32
C SER A 6 -27.82 -8.63 26.22
N LYS A 7 -28.42 -8.00 25.20
CA LYS A 7 -27.69 -7.43 24.05
C LYS A 7 -26.52 -6.53 24.47
N LYS A 8 -26.71 -5.70 25.51
CA LYS A 8 -25.63 -4.85 26.09
C LYS A 8 -24.47 -5.67 26.66
N LYS A 9 -24.75 -6.73 27.43
CA LYS A 9 -23.72 -7.63 27.98
C LYS A 9 -23.00 -8.41 26.87
N LYS A 10 -23.71 -8.82 25.80
CA LYS A 10 -23.10 -9.48 24.65
C LYS A 10 -22.03 -8.59 23.99
N PHE A 11 -22.38 -7.37 23.57
CA PHE A 11 -21.41 -6.46 22.93
C PHE A 11 -20.18 -6.17 23.80
N VAL A 12 -20.33 -6.08 25.13
CA VAL A 12 -19.19 -5.94 26.05
C VAL A 12 -18.33 -7.21 26.07
N SER A 13 -18.96 -8.40 26.12
CA SER A 13 -18.24 -9.68 26.07
C SER A 13 -17.47 -9.87 24.76
N ASP A 14 -18.10 -9.56 23.62
CA ASP A 14 -17.49 -9.66 22.29
C ASP A 14 -16.30 -8.68 22.15
N GLY A 15 -16.41 -7.48 22.74
CA GLY A 15 -15.33 -6.49 22.79
C GLY A 15 -14.17 -6.88 23.71
N VAL A 16 -14.45 -7.50 24.88
CA VAL A 16 -13.41 -8.05 25.77
C VAL A 16 -12.66 -9.19 25.09
N PHE A 17 -13.38 -10.10 24.42
CA PHE A 17 -12.79 -11.17 23.61
C PHE A 17 -11.83 -10.63 22.54
N TYR A 18 -12.26 -9.63 21.75
CA TYR A 18 -11.42 -9.01 20.74
C TYR A 18 -10.16 -8.36 21.34
N ALA A 19 -10.29 -7.65 22.46
CA ALA A 19 -9.16 -7.00 23.13
C ALA A 19 -8.14 -8.02 23.68
N GLU A 20 -8.61 -9.09 24.31
CA GLU A 20 -7.76 -10.16 24.86
C GLU A 20 -7.03 -10.94 23.77
N LEU A 21 -7.73 -11.27 22.67
CA LEU A 21 -7.16 -11.91 21.49
C LEU A 21 -6.10 -11.03 20.82
N ASN A 22 -6.38 -9.73 20.63
CA ASN A 22 -5.46 -8.78 20.02
C ASN A 22 -4.19 -8.58 20.87
N GLU A 23 -4.30 -8.51 22.19
CA GLU A 23 -3.16 -8.39 23.11
C GLU A 23 -2.32 -9.70 23.14
N MET A 24 -2.96 -10.87 23.11
CA MET A 24 -2.26 -12.15 22.99
C MET A 24 -1.44 -12.22 21.69
N LEU A 25 -2.08 -11.95 20.54
CA LEU A 25 -1.41 -11.99 19.24
C LEU A 25 -0.34 -10.91 19.09
N THR A 26 -0.55 -9.72 19.67
CA THR A 26 0.46 -8.65 19.69
C THR A 26 1.74 -9.07 20.40
N ARG A 27 1.66 -9.88 21.46
CA ARG A 27 2.83 -10.37 22.21
C ARG A 27 3.54 -11.50 21.48
N GLU A 28 2.78 -12.49 21.00
CA GLU A 28 3.30 -13.72 20.37
C GLU A 28 3.85 -13.48 18.95
N LEU A 29 3.17 -12.65 18.16
CA LEU A 29 3.52 -12.34 16.76
C LEU A 29 4.22 -10.99 16.60
N ALA A 30 4.79 -10.45 17.70
CA ALA A 30 5.57 -9.23 17.69
C ALA A 30 6.74 -9.29 16.69
N GLU A 31 7.44 -10.44 16.65
CA GLU A 31 8.59 -10.64 15.77
C GLU A 31 8.17 -10.64 14.29
N ASP A 32 7.03 -11.26 13.95
CA ASP A 32 6.60 -11.46 12.56
C ASP A 32 5.94 -10.23 11.93
N GLY A 33 5.91 -9.12 12.68
CA GLY A 33 5.29 -7.88 12.24
C GLY A 33 3.79 -8.06 12.09
N TYR A 34 3.13 -8.48 13.18
CA TYR A 34 1.69 -8.36 13.37
C TYR A 34 1.22 -6.92 13.13
N SER A 35 0.05 -6.75 12.52
CA SER A 35 -0.57 -5.45 12.24
C SER A 35 -1.93 -5.34 12.95
N GLY A 36 -2.71 -6.42 12.99
CA GLY A 36 -3.97 -6.49 13.70
C GLY A 36 -4.70 -7.80 13.42
N VAL A 37 -5.87 -7.96 14.03
CA VAL A 37 -6.77 -9.10 13.83
C VAL A 37 -8.12 -8.61 13.32
N GLU A 38 -8.84 -9.47 12.61
CA GLU A 38 -10.25 -9.31 12.28
C GLU A 38 -10.98 -10.58 12.68
N VAL A 39 -12.15 -10.45 13.31
CA VAL A 39 -12.94 -11.59 13.79
C VAL A 39 -14.28 -11.58 13.06
N ARG A 40 -14.59 -12.67 12.35
CA ARG A 40 -15.87 -12.87 11.66
C ARG A 40 -16.61 -14.01 12.35
N VAL A 41 -17.74 -13.70 12.97
CA VAL A 41 -18.53 -14.63 13.78
C VAL A 41 -19.67 -15.20 12.94
N THR A 42 -19.43 -16.35 12.30
CA THR A 42 -20.47 -17.14 11.63
C THR A 42 -21.16 -18.04 12.67
N PRO A 43 -22.49 -18.29 12.61
CA PRO A 43 -23.18 -19.08 13.65
C PRO A 43 -22.66 -20.52 13.86
N MET A 44 -21.89 -21.06 12.91
CA MET A 44 -21.27 -22.39 13.00
C MET A 44 -19.78 -22.36 13.37
N ARG A 45 -19.06 -21.26 13.08
CA ARG A 45 -17.60 -21.13 13.23
C ARG A 45 -17.18 -19.68 13.42
N THR A 46 -16.17 -19.44 14.25
CA THR A 46 -15.52 -18.12 14.34
C THR A 46 -14.25 -18.12 13.50
N GLU A 47 -14.22 -17.29 12.46
CA GLU A 47 -13.06 -17.09 11.60
C GLU A 47 -12.22 -15.93 12.16
N ILE A 48 -10.92 -16.18 12.38
CA ILE A 48 -9.98 -15.19 12.92
C ILE A 48 -8.90 -14.92 11.87
N ILE A 49 -8.94 -13.74 11.26
CA ILE A 49 -8.00 -13.32 10.22
C ILE A 49 -6.89 -12.50 10.86
N ILE A 50 -5.70 -13.08 10.96
CA ILE A 50 -4.49 -12.42 11.44
C ILE A 50 -3.85 -11.65 10.28
N ARG A 51 -3.79 -10.33 10.37
CA ARG A 51 -3.10 -9.47 9.41
C ARG A 51 -1.65 -9.28 9.86
N ALA A 52 -0.71 -9.81 9.08
CA ALA A 52 0.72 -9.79 9.37
C ALA A 52 1.56 -9.43 8.14
N THR A 53 2.80 -8.99 8.38
CA THR A 53 3.76 -8.71 7.29
C THR A 53 4.51 -9.96 6.82
N ARG A 54 4.72 -10.95 7.70
CA ARG A 54 5.42 -12.22 7.43
C ARG A 54 4.53 -13.43 7.69
N THR A 55 3.50 -13.62 6.86
CA THR A 55 2.52 -14.72 7.00
C THR A 55 3.15 -16.11 7.10
N GLN A 56 4.25 -16.37 6.40
CA GLN A 56 4.95 -17.67 6.45
C GLN A 56 5.44 -18.04 7.86
N ASN A 57 5.88 -17.07 8.65
CA ASN A 57 6.35 -17.30 10.02
C ASN A 57 5.18 -17.51 11.01
N VAL A 58 4.03 -16.87 10.74
CA VAL A 58 2.78 -17.04 11.51
C VAL A 58 2.22 -18.44 11.28
N LEU A 59 2.30 -18.94 10.04
CA LEU A 59 1.94 -20.32 9.67
C LEU A 59 2.90 -21.34 10.32
N GLY A 60 4.20 -21.07 10.24
CA GLY A 60 5.28 -21.93 10.74
C GLY A 60 5.49 -23.20 9.88
N GLU A 61 6.42 -24.04 10.31
CA GLU A 61 6.76 -25.29 9.61
C GLU A 61 5.53 -26.18 9.40
N LYS A 62 5.17 -26.48 8.15
CA LYS A 62 4.02 -27.33 7.77
C LYS A 62 2.69 -26.92 8.44
N GLY A 63 2.52 -25.64 8.78
CA GLY A 63 1.34 -25.14 9.50
C GLY A 63 1.28 -25.50 10.99
N ARG A 64 2.41 -25.85 11.61
CA ARG A 64 2.50 -26.20 13.03
C ARG A 64 2.06 -25.05 13.94
N ARG A 65 2.64 -23.85 13.76
CA ARG A 65 2.43 -22.72 14.67
C ARG A 65 0.99 -22.23 14.65
N ILE A 66 0.33 -22.20 13.49
CA ILE A 66 -1.08 -21.82 13.43
C ILE A 66 -1.99 -22.84 14.13
N ARG A 67 -1.69 -24.14 14.08
CA ARG A 67 -2.43 -25.17 14.83
C ARG A 67 -2.22 -25.07 16.33
N GLU A 68 -1.01 -24.73 16.77
CA GLU A 68 -0.69 -24.44 18.17
C GLU A 68 -1.48 -23.19 18.64
N LEU A 69 -1.55 -22.13 17.83
CA LEU A 69 -2.37 -20.94 18.10
C LEU A 69 -3.88 -21.26 18.17
N THR A 70 -4.43 -22.04 17.23
CA THR A 70 -5.83 -22.51 17.30
C THR A 70 -6.09 -23.27 18.58
N SER A 71 -5.18 -24.16 18.98
CA SER A 71 -5.29 -24.96 20.20
C SER A 71 -5.29 -24.09 21.46
N VAL A 72 -4.49 -23.03 21.51
CA VAL A 72 -4.47 -22.08 22.64
C VAL A 72 -5.74 -21.24 22.68
N VAL A 73 -6.18 -20.67 21.54
CA VAL A 73 -7.41 -19.86 21.46
C VAL A 73 -8.64 -20.69 21.84
N GLN A 74 -8.77 -21.91 21.28
CA GLN A 74 -9.90 -22.79 21.58
C GLN A 74 -9.96 -23.14 23.07
N LYS A 75 -8.83 -23.51 23.69
CA LYS A 75 -8.77 -23.86 25.13
C LYS A 75 -9.00 -22.67 26.04
N ARG A 76 -8.46 -21.49 25.71
CA ARG A 76 -8.56 -20.26 26.51
C ARG A 76 -9.99 -19.71 26.59
N PHE A 77 -10.74 -19.82 25.50
CA PHE A 77 -12.10 -19.29 25.40
C PHE A 77 -13.19 -20.38 25.41
N ASN A 78 -12.81 -21.63 25.73
CA ASN A 78 -13.69 -22.80 25.82
C ASN A 78 -14.60 -23.03 24.60
N PHE A 79 -14.07 -22.80 23.39
CA PHE A 79 -14.81 -23.10 22.16
C PHE A 79 -14.92 -24.62 21.91
N PRO A 80 -16.03 -25.09 21.29
CA PRO A 80 -16.15 -26.47 20.85
C PRO A 80 -15.07 -26.81 19.80
N GLU A 81 -14.78 -28.11 19.67
CA GLU A 81 -13.83 -28.61 18.69
C GLU A 81 -14.26 -28.25 17.25
N ASN A 82 -13.31 -27.73 16.46
CA ASN A 82 -13.54 -27.15 15.13
C ASN A 82 -14.47 -25.91 15.09
N GLY A 83 -14.75 -25.28 16.23
CA GLY A 83 -15.54 -24.04 16.31
C GLY A 83 -14.77 -22.75 15.98
N VAL A 84 -13.45 -22.81 15.83
CA VAL A 84 -12.57 -21.67 15.52
C VAL A 84 -11.61 -22.05 14.40
N GLU A 85 -11.50 -21.20 13.38
CA GLU A 85 -10.53 -21.34 12.29
C GLU A 85 -9.70 -20.05 12.18
N LEU A 86 -8.39 -20.21 11.94
CA LEU A 86 -7.42 -19.12 11.92
C LEU A 86 -6.77 -19.01 10.53
N TYR A 87 -6.80 -17.80 9.97
CA TYR A 87 -6.25 -17.48 8.65
C TYR A 87 -5.16 -16.41 8.79
N ALA A 88 -4.12 -16.48 7.96
CA ALA A 88 -3.03 -15.51 7.95
C ALA A 88 -3.05 -14.68 6.65
N GLU A 89 -3.49 -13.43 6.74
CA GLU A 89 -3.54 -12.49 5.62
C GLU A 89 -2.28 -11.60 5.60
N LYS A 90 -1.77 -11.33 4.40
CA LYS A 90 -0.62 -10.44 4.20
C LYS A 90 -1.08 -8.99 4.08
N VAL A 91 -0.60 -8.13 4.97
CA VAL A 91 -0.80 -6.67 4.88
C VAL A 91 -0.23 -6.15 3.56
N VAL A 92 -1.05 -5.47 2.76
CA VAL A 92 -0.70 -4.94 1.43
C VAL A 92 0.50 -3.98 1.52
N ASN A 93 0.34 -2.84 2.21
CA ASN A 93 1.38 -1.84 2.39
C ASN A 93 1.89 -1.81 3.84
N ARG A 94 2.90 -2.64 4.14
CA ARG A 94 3.53 -2.69 5.48
C ARG A 94 4.09 -1.35 5.99
N GLY A 95 4.35 -0.40 5.09
CA GLY A 95 4.90 0.92 5.41
C GLY A 95 3.89 1.88 6.02
N LEU A 96 2.59 1.71 5.71
CA LEU A 96 1.52 2.60 6.19
C LEU A 96 1.00 2.21 7.58
N CYS A 97 1.24 0.98 8.04
CA CYS A 97 0.82 0.51 9.36
C CYS A 97 1.84 0.92 10.46
N ALA A 98 1.41 1.79 11.38
CA ALA A 98 2.22 2.29 12.49
C ALA A 98 2.63 1.17 13.45
N ILE A 99 1.79 0.14 13.66
CA ILE A 99 2.11 -1.02 14.53
C ILE A 99 3.30 -1.79 13.97
N ALA A 100 3.25 -2.18 12.68
CA ALA A 100 4.34 -2.90 12.03
C ALA A 100 5.65 -2.08 12.00
N GLN A 101 5.56 -0.76 11.85
CA GLN A 101 6.73 0.13 11.92
C GLN A 101 7.26 0.33 13.35
N ALA A 102 6.40 0.35 14.37
CA ALA A 102 6.80 0.44 15.77
C ALA A 102 7.53 -0.83 16.24
N GLU A 103 7.05 -2.03 15.86
CA GLU A 103 7.80 -3.28 16.09
C GLU A 103 9.11 -3.29 15.30
N SER A 104 9.08 -2.92 14.01
CA SER A 104 10.31 -2.81 13.20
C SER A 104 11.35 -1.87 13.82
N LEU A 105 10.93 -0.79 14.47
CA LEU A 105 11.81 0.12 15.19
C LEU A 105 12.31 -0.49 16.53
N ARG A 106 11.45 -1.20 17.26
CA ARG A 106 11.83 -1.95 18.48
C ARG A 106 12.94 -2.95 18.19
N TYR A 107 12.80 -3.80 17.16
CA TYR A 107 13.84 -4.78 16.80
C TYR A 107 15.11 -4.12 16.27
N LYS A 108 15.02 -3.01 15.51
CA LYS A 108 16.21 -2.21 15.12
C LYS A 108 16.98 -1.68 16.34
N LEU A 109 16.29 -1.22 17.40
CA LEU A 109 16.92 -0.73 18.63
C LEU A 109 17.48 -1.86 19.51
N LEU A 110 16.81 -3.02 19.58
CA LEU A 110 17.33 -4.22 20.25
C LEU A 110 18.59 -4.76 19.55
N GLY A 111 18.64 -4.72 18.22
CA GLY A 111 19.83 -5.03 17.41
C GLY A 111 20.96 -4.00 17.50
N GLY A 112 20.92 -3.06 18.45
CA GLY A 112 22.03 -2.14 18.74
C GLY A 112 22.19 -0.97 17.75
N LEU A 113 21.27 -0.76 16.80
CA LEU A 113 21.37 0.38 15.88
C LEU A 113 21.19 1.70 16.62
N ALA A 114 22.09 2.66 16.36
CA ALA A 114 22.02 3.99 16.94
C ALA A 114 20.67 4.67 16.67
N VAL A 115 20.03 5.21 17.71
CA VAL A 115 18.63 5.67 17.71
C VAL A 115 18.28 6.58 16.52
N ARG A 116 19.13 7.58 16.20
CA ARG A 116 18.94 8.46 15.02
C ARG A 116 18.87 7.65 13.72
N ARG A 117 19.82 6.73 13.48
CA ARG A 117 19.88 5.90 12.28
C ARG A 117 18.67 4.97 12.16
N ALA A 118 18.24 4.38 13.29
CA ALA A 118 17.05 3.53 13.34
C ALA A 118 15.76 4.31 13.02
N CYS A 119 15.59 5.52 13.58
CA CYS A 119 14.41 6.35 13.37
C CYS A 119 14.33 6.90 11.94
N TYR A 120 15.41 7.50 11.42
CA TYR A 120 15.42 7.99 10.02
C TYR A 120 15.24 6.83 9.02
N GLY A 121 15.80 5.65 9.29
CA GLY A 121 15.58 4.43 8.50
C GLY A 121 14.23 3.72 8.70
N VAL A 122 13.30 4.32 9.46
CA VAL A 122 11.87 3.94 9.50
C VAL A 122 11.05 5.06 8.88
N LEU A 123 11.26 6.31 9.31
CA LEU A 123 10.61 7.50 8.77
C LEU A 123 10.77 7.60 7.25
N ARG A 124 11.97 7.40 6.70
CA ARG A 124 12.21 7.38 5.24
C ARG A 124 11.40 6.28 4.55
N PHE A 125 11.37 5.07 5.10
CA PHE A 125 10.61 3.94 4.53
C PHE A 125 9.09 4.18 4.56
N VAL A 126 8.59 4.92 5.55
CA VAL A 126 7.18 5.34 5.63
C VAL A 126 6.85 6.36 4.53
N MET A 127 7.69 7.38 4.33
CA MET A 127 7.50 8.37 3.26
C MET A 127 7.63 7.72 1.86
N GLU A 128 8.62 6.84 1.66
CA GLU A 128 8.79 6.03 0.43
C GLU A 128 7.61 5.06 0.18
N SER A 129 6.79 4.79 1.19
CA SER A 129 5.57 3.96 1.06
C SER A 129 4.30 4.78 0.76
N GLY A 130 4.42 6.08 0.47
CA GLY A 130 3.29 6.95 0.11
C GLY A 130 2.52 7.54 1.30
N ALA A 131 3.13 7.65 2.48
CA ALA A 131 2.52 8.37 3.60
C ALA A 131 2.61 9.89 3.41
N LYS A 132 1.55 10.61 3.80
CA LYS A 132 1.49 12.08 3.75
C LYS A 132 2.39 12.76 4.79
N GLY A 133 2.71 12.05 5.87
CA GLY A 133 3.72 12.43 6.84
C GLY A 133 3.89 11.42 7.98
N CYS A 134 4.95 11.58 8.77
CA CYS A 134 5.33 10.66 9.82
C CYS A 134 5.90 11.40 11.05
N GLU A 135 5.47 11.02 12.25
CA GLU A 135 6.08 11.46 13.52
C GLU A 135 6.55 10.23 14.31
N VAL A 136 7.87 10.08 14.46
CA VAL A 136 8.50 9.05 15.31
C VAL A 136 9.05 9.73 16.55
N ILE A 137 8.58 9.33 17.73
CA ILE A 137 9.05 9.79 19.03
C ILE A 137 9.73 8.63 19.76
N VAL A 138 10.94 8.85 20.25
CA VAL A 138 11.64 7.91 21.15
C VAL A 138 11.96 8.61 22.46
N SER A 139 11.43 8.08 23.57
CA SER A 139 11.57 8.65 24.92
C SER A 139 12.23 7.67 25.89
N GLY A 140 13.02 8.19 26.83
CA GLY A 140 13.65 7.41 27.91
C GLY A 140 15.12 7.74 28.14
N LYS A 141 15.87 6.81 28.74
CA LYS A 141 17.32 6.94 29.00
C LYS A 141 18.13 6.59 27.74
N LEU A 142 18.58 7.60 26.99
CA LEU A 142 19.21 7.41 25.66
C LEU A 142 20.75 7.32 25.69
N ARG A 143 21.41 8.14 26.51
CA ARG A 143 22.89 8.20 26.67
C ARG A 143 23.30 8.74 28.05
N ALA A 144 22.45 9.56 28.67
CA ALA A 144 22.64 10.10 30.01
C ALA A 144 21.57 9.54 30.97
N GLN A 145 21.84 9.62 32.28
CA GLN A 145 20.91 9.11 33.31
C GLN A 145 19.56 9.84 33.33
N ARG A 146 19.53 11.14 32.99
CA ARG A 146 18.30 11.91 32.82
C ARG A 146 17.62 11.55 31.51
N ALA A 147 16.34 11.18 31.59
CA ALA A 147 15.53 10.85 30.42
C ALA A 147 15.45 12.04 29.43
N LYS A 148 15.38 11.70 28.13
CA LYS A 148 15.18 12.65 27.04
C LYS A 148 14.10 12.11 26.10
N SER A 149 13.47 13.01 25.33
CA SER A 149 12.54 12.65 24.26
C SER A 149 13.06 13.23 22.95
N MET A 150 13.28 12.36 21.96
CA MET A 150 13.67 12.74 20.60
C MET A 150 12.45 12.60 19.69
N LYS A 151 12.10 13.67 18.99
CA LYS A 151 11.06 13.67 17.96
C LYS A 151 11.72 13.78 16.59
N PHE A 152 11.31 12.90 15.69
CA PHE A 152 11.65 12.92 14.27
C PHE A 152 10.33 13.13 13.53
N LYS A 153 10.27 14.16 12.68
CA LYS A 153 9.08 14.52 11.90
C LYS A 153 9.47 14.70 10.44
N ASP A 154 8.58 14.29 9.55
CA ASP A 154 8.67 14.52 8.11
C ASP A 154 7.26 14.54 7.49
N GLY A 155 7.10 15.20 6.35
CA GLY A 155 5.81 15.46 5.71
C GLY A 155 4.83 16.27 6.56
N TYR A 156 3.54 16.15 6.24
CA TYR A 156 2.42 16.86 6.87
C TYR A 156 1.74 16.00 7.95
N MET A 157 1.29 16.62 9.05
CA MET A 157 0.79 15.90 10.22
C MET A 157 -0.25 16.73 11.00
N ILE A 158 -1.52 16.32 10.92
CA ILE A 158 -2.62 16.91 11.69
C ILE A 158 -2.47 16.58 13.18
N SER A 159 -3.07 17.38 14.07
CA SER A 159 -3.03 17.15 15.53
C SER A 159 -4.34 17.46 16.28
N SER A 160 -5.42 17.83 15.58
CA SER A 160 -6.69 18.24 16.16
C SER A 160 -7.89 17.90 15.26
N GLY A 161 -9.07 17.71 15.88
CA GLY A 161 -10.31 17.41 15.17
C GLY A 161 -10.49 15.94 14.80
N GLN A 162 -11.68 15.60 14.29
CA GLN A 162 -12.05 14.23 13.89
C GLN A 162 -11.09 13.58 12.86
N PRO A 163 -10.50 14.31 11.87
CA PRO A 163 -9.53 13.72 10.95
C PRO A 163 -8.34 13.03 11.61
N VAL A 164 -7.98 13.36 12.86
CA VAL A 164 -6.95 12.63 13.63
C VAL A 164 -7.31 11.15 13.80
N ASN A 165 -8.58 10.82 13.96
CA ASN A 165 -9.05 9.44 14.19
C ASN A 165 -9.14 8.62 12.89
N GLU A 166 -9.25 9.29 11.74
CA GLU A 166 -9.44 8.66 10.42
C GLU A 166 -8.16 8.62 9.57
N TYR A 167 -7.31 9.66 9.65
CA TYR A 167 -6.09 9.76 8.86
C TYR A 167 -4.82 9.31 9.58
N ILE A 168 -4.80 9.19 10.91
CA ILE A 168 -3.55 8.96 11.67
C ILE A 168 -3.58 7.60 12.39
N ASP A 169 -2.95 6.60 11.77
CA ASP A 169 -2.57 5.39 12.49
C ASP A 169 -1.46 5.75 13.50
N SER A 170 -1.57 5.27 14.74
CA SER A 170 -0.54 5.50 15.76
C SER A 170 -0.36 4.33 16.70
N ALA A 171 0.90 3.97 16.91
CA ALA A 171 1.31 2.84 17.73
C ALA A 171 2.30 3.27 18.81
N VAL A 172 2.11 2.76 20.03
CA VAL A 172 3.06 2.88 21.14
C VAL A 172 3.64 1.50 21.42
N ARG A 173 4.96 1.40 21.61
CA ARG A 173 5.68 0.16 21.96
C ARG A 173 6.80 0.44 22.96
N HIS A 174 7.17 -0.59 23.71
CA HIS A 174 8.23 -0.52 24.73
C HIS A 174 9.43 -1.36 24.30
N VAL A 175 10.63 -0.79 24.47
CA VAL A 175 11.91 -1.47 24.19
C VAL A 175 12.64 -1.69 25.51
N LEU A 176 12.92 -2.95 25.83
CA LEU A 176 13.68 -3.33 27.01
C LEU A 176 15.17 -3.29 26.68
N LEU A 177 15.92 -2.35 27.26
CA LEU A 177 17.38 -2.28 27.15
C LEU A 177 18.02 -2.44 28.53
N ARG A 178 19.31 -2.81 28.57
CA ARG A 178 20.07 -2.98 29.84
C ARG A 178 20.10 -1.72 30.72
N GLN A 179 19.88 -0.52 30.17
CA GLN A 179 19.81 0.74 30.91
C GLN A 179 18.41 1.09 31.44
N GLY A 180 17.38 0.31 31.09
CA GLY A 180 15.97 0.58 31.36
C GLY A 180 15.12 0.55 30.09
N VAL A 181 13.85 0.98 30.22
CA VAL A 181 12.88 0.94 29.13
C VAL A 181 12.95 2.22 28.28
N LEU A 182 12.86 2.08 26.96
CA LEU A 182 12.52 3.18 26.04
C LEU A 182 11.07 3.05 25.57
N GLY A 183 10.38 4.18 25.45
CA GLY A 183 9.11 4.29 24.76
C GLY A 183 9.32 4.67 23.29
N ILE A 184 8.73 3.91 22.38
CA ILE A 184 8.52 4.30 20.99
C ILE A 184 7.06 4.77 20.86
N LYS A 185 6.83 5.89 20.19
CA LYS A 185 5.54 6.23 19.59
C LYS A 185 5.73 6.57 18.11
N VAL A 186 5.07 5.83 17.23
CA VAL A 186 4.98 6.13 15.79
C VAL A 186 3.59 6.68 15.52
N LYS A 187 3.51 7.74 14.72
CA LYS A 187 2.30 8.17 14.00
C LYS A 187 2.59 8.16 12.51
N ILE A 188 1.65 7.70 11.71
CA ILE A 188 1.68 7.78 10.25
C ILE A 188 0.41 8.48 9.81
N MET A 189 0.54 9.60 9.10
CA MET A 189 -0.59 10.21 8.42
C MET A 189 -0.72 9.54 7.05
N LEU A 190 -1.81 8.81 6.87
CA LEU A 190 -2.21 8.22 5.61
C LEU A 190 -2.54 9.33 4.60
N ASP A 191 -2.46 9.04 3.31
CA ASP A 191 -2.99 9.95 2.29
C ASP A 191 -4.46 9.63 1.99
N TRP A 192 -5.14 10.54 1.30
CA TRP A 192 -6.53 10.35 0.87
C TRP A 192 -6.60 9.43 -0.35
N ASP A 193 -7.45 8.40 -0.30
CA ASP A 193 -7.65 7.45 -1.40
C ASP A 193 -9.15 7.28 -1.66
N PRO A 194 -9.70 7.72 -2.82
CA PRO A 194 -11.11 7.55 -3.13
C PRO A 194 -11.54 6.07 -3.28
N LYS A 195 -10.58 5.13 -3.36
CA LYS A 195 -10.83 3.67 -3.36
C LYS A 195 -10.77 3.04 -1.97
N GLY A 196 -10.37 3.79 -0.94
CA GLY A 196 -10.34 3.35 0.47
C GLY A 196 -9.39 2.20 0.78
N LYS A 197 -8.36 1.96 -0.04
CA LYS A 197 -7.45 0.81 0.12
C LYS A 197 -6.21 1.13 0.95
N PHE A 198 -5.74 2.38 0.89
CA PHE A 198 -4.51 2.80 1.56
C PHE A 198 -4.72 3.90 2.62
N GLY A 199 -5.90 4.50 2.65
CA GLY A 199 -6.29 5.56 3.56
C GLY A 199 -7.80 5.80 3.55
N PRO A 200 -8.30 6.83 4.25
CA PRO A 200 -9.72 7.13 4.31
C PRO A 200 -10.28 7.58 2.96
N ILE A 201 -11.54 7.22 2.70
CA ILE A 201 -12.34 7.64 1.54
C ILE A 201 -12.80 9.10 1.70
N THR A 202 -13.12 9.49 2.93
CA THR A 202 -13.46 10.86 3.32
C THR A 202 -12.25 11.77 3.05
N PRO A 203 -12.38 12.81 2.20
CA PRO A 203 -11.35 13.83 2.07
C PRO A 203 -11.26 14.68 3.36
N LEU A 204 -10.16 15.42 3.49
CA LEU A 204 -10.03 16.41 4.58
C LEU A 204 -11.15 17.47 4.46
N PRO A 205 -11.81 17.87 5.55
CA PRO A 205 -12.96 18.76 5.52
C PRO A 205 -12.63 20.18 5.02
N ASP A 206 -11.35 20.54 5.05
CA ASP A 206 -10.74 21.78 4.57
C ASP A 206 -10.23 21.70 3.11
N LEU A 207 -10.29 20.52 2.45
CA LEU A 207 -9.84 20.31 1.08
C LEU A 207 -10.98 20.50 0.07
N VAL A 208 -11.05 21.68 -0.56
CA VAL A 208 -12.02 21.99 -1.63
C VAL A 208 -11.40 21.72 -3.01
N THR A 209 -11.87 20.67 -3.68
CA THR A 209 -11.48 20.36 -5.07
C THR A 209 -12.26 21.25 -6.04
N ILE A 210 -11.61 22.26 -6.61
CA ILE A 210 -12.17 23.06 -7.70
C ILE A 210 -11.90 22.33 -9.02
N HIS A 211 -12.97 21.84 -9.67
CA HIS A 211 -12.87 21.27 -11.01
C HIS A 211 -12.74 22.38 -12.06
N ALA A 212 -11.94 22.15 -13.10
CA ALA A 212 -11.91 23.02 -14.27
C ALA A 212 -13.30 23.07 -14.94
N PRO A 213 -13.69 24.19 -15.58
CA PRO A 213 -14.85 24.21 -16.45
C PRO A 213 -14.68 23.16 -17.55
N LYS A 214 -15.80 22.58 -18.02
CA LYS A 214 -15.77 21.75 -19.22
C LYS A 214 -15.44 22.64 -20.40
N GLU A 215 -14.65 22.13 -21.34
CA GLU A 215 -14.51 22.76 -22.65
C GLU A 215 -15.88 22.71 -23.34
N GLU A 216 -16.41 23.89 -23.70
CA GLU A 216 -17.65 24.00 -24.45
C GLU A 216 -17.33 23.82 -25.93
N ASP A 217 -17.86 22.77 -26.56
CA ASP A 217 -17.80 22.61 -28.02
C ASP A 217 -18.35 23.88 -28.69
N GLU A 218 -17.54 24.55 -29.50
CA GLU A 218 -17.98 25.72 -30.25
C GLU A 218 -19.26 25.37 -31.03
N LEU A 219 -20.36 26.08 -30.72
CA LEU A 219 -21.66 25.88 -31.33
C LEU A 219 -21.59 26.19 -32.83
N ARG A 220 -21.24 25.17 -33.62
CA ARG A 220 -21.24 25.24 -35.08
C ARG A 220 -22.62 25.72 -35.52
N PRO A 221 -22.72 26.84 -36.25
CA PRO A 221 -24.03 27.35 -36.67
C PRO A 221 -24.75 26.27 -37.46
N PRO A 222 -26.05 26.04 -37.23
CA PRO A 222 -26.79 24.98 -37.90
C PRO A 222 -26.66 25.15 -39.40
N VAL A 223 -26.27 24.08 -40.09
CA VAL A 223 -26.10 24.11 -41.55
C VAL A 223 -27.43 24.49 -42.20
N LEU A 224 -27.46 25.71 -42.72
CA LEU A 224 -28.61 26.26 -43.42
C LEU A 224 -28.79 25.47 -44.73
N TYR A 225 -29.68 24.47 -44.69
CA TYR A 225 -30.19 23.82 -45.89
C TYR A 225 -30.72 24.91 -46.81
N LYS A 226 -30.03 25.17 -47.92
CA LYS A 226 -30.52 26.10 -48.94
C LYS A 226 -31.80 25.51 -49.51
N ASN A 227 -32.93 26.12 -49.14
CA ASN A 227 -34.25 25.71 -49.62
C ASN A 227 -34.25 25.62 -51.15
N VAL A 228 -34.77 24.51 -51.64
CA VAL A 228 -35.24 24.39 -53.01
C VAL A 228 -36.40 25.39 -53.20
N PHE A 229 -36.65 25.80 -54.45
CA PHE A 229 -37.69 26.71 -54.94
C PHE A 229 -37.37 28.21 -55.09
N LEU A 230 -37.57 28.65 -56.34
CA LEU A 230 -37.95 30.00 -56.80
C LEU A 230 -36.92 31.14 -56.71
N LYS A 231 -36.10 31.23 -57.76
CA LYS A 231 -36.23 32.37 -58.69
C LYS A 231 -36.39 31.90 -60.13
N GLU A 232 -37.63 31.65 -60.50
CA GLU A 232 -38.09 31.43 -61.88
C GLU A 232 -38.21 32.79 -62.60
N ALA A 233 -37.07 33.47 -62.79
CA ALA A 233 -37.03 34.88 -63.20
C ALA A 233 -35.73 35.29 -63.91
N ASP A 234 -35.21 34.46 -64.82
CA ASP A 234 -34.20 34.85 -65.82
C ASP A 234 -34.40 34.10 -67.16
N LEU A 235 -35.65 33.75 -67.46
CA LEU A 235 -36.02 33.38 -68.82
C LEU A 235 -36.06 34.65 -69.69
N TYR A 236 -35.53 34.56 -70.91
CA TYR A 236 -35.68 35.56 -71.99
C TYR A 236 -34.72 36.77 -72.04
N ARG A 237 -33.43 36.52 -72.29
CA ARG A 237 -32.78 37.21 -73.43
C ARG A 237 -31.72 36.32 -74.15
N PRO A 238 -31.64 36.32 -75.50
CA PRO A 238 -30.95 35.25 -76.24
C PRO A 238 -29.60 35.67 -76.88
N TRP A 239 -28.95 34.69 -77.53
CA TRP A 239 -27.73 34.79 -78.33
C TRP A 239 -27.43 36.14 -79.01
N ALA A 240 -26.38 36.79 -78.52
CA ALA A 240 -25.24 37.25 -79.33
C ALA A 240 -23.98 36.66 -78.64
N GLY A 241 -22.87 36.32 -79.30
CA GLY A 241 -22.28 36.94 -80.49
C GLY A 241 -21.32 38.05 -80.03
N ARG A 242 -20.00 37.98 -80.26
CA ARG A 242 -19.21 37.00 -81.01
C ARG A 242 -17.73 37.03 -80.52
N LEU A 243 -16.79 36.62 -81.37
CA LEU A 243 -15.35 36.91 -81.31
C LEU A 243 -15.02 38.36 -80.91
N LEU A 244 -13.80 38.72 -80.46
CA LEU A 244 -12.61 38.03 -79.91
C LEU A 244 -11.56 39.13 -79.64
N HIS A 245 -10.65 38.95 -78.67
CA HIS A 245 -9.44 39.78 -78.49
C HIS A 245 -9.73 41.26 -78.10
N SER A 246 -8.78 42.10 -77.62
CA SER A 246 -7.31 42.03 -77.65
C SER A 246 -6.66 42.78 -76.46
N ILE A 247 -5.37 42.46 -76.18
CA ILE A 247 -4.30 43.38 -75.70
C ILE A 247 -4.45 43.96 -74.25
N ASN A 248 -3.56 43.61 -73.31
CA ASN A 248 -2.22 44.18 -73.01
C ASN A 248 -2.26 45.61 -72.40
N VAL A 249 -1.37 46.07 -71.49
CA VAL A 249 -0.38 45.42 -70.59
C VAL A 249 0.18 46.47 -69.58
N LEU A 250 0.58 46.07 -68.36
CA LEU A 250 1.33 46.91 -67.35
C LEU A 250 0.59 48.22 -66.90
N HIS A 251 1.04 49.06 -65.95
CA HIS A 251 2.33 49.28 -65.26
C HIS A 251 2.13 49.98 -63.87
N ASP A 252 3.24 50.20 -63.12
CA ASP A 252 3.42 50.96 -61.85
C ASP A 252 2.63 50.51 -60.59
N ARG A 253 3.15 50.54 -59.33
CA ARG A 253 4.23 51.23 -58.56
C ARG A 253 3.77 52.47 -57.76
N GLY A 254 4.43 52.68 -56.61
CA GLY A 254 4.13 53.69 -55.56
C GLY A 254 3.81 52.97 -54.23
N GLU A 255 4.69 52.90 -53.21
CA GLU A 255 5.19 53.96 -52.29
C GLU A 255 4.11 54.50 -51.33
N ALA A 256 4.35 54.74 -50.02
CA ALA A 256 5.60 54.73 -49.24
C ALA A 256 5.45 54.27 -47.77
N ARG A 257 6.56 53.77 -47.22
CA ARG A 257 7.23 54.10 -45.93
C ARG A 257 6.45 54.85 -44.82
N ASP A 258 6.51 54.29 -43.60
CA ASP A 258 7.28 54.88 -42.48
C ASP A 258 7.69 53.76 -41.49
N LYS A 259 8.98 53.65 -41.11
CA LYS A 259 9.58 54.13 -39.83
C LYS A 259 8.80 53.68 -38.57
N ALA A 260 9.14 52.62 -37.83
CA ALA A 260 10.40 52.14 -37.25
C ALA A 260 10.70 52.66 -35.83
N GLU A 261 10.68 51.75 -34.84
CA GLU A 261 11.36 51.92 -33.55
C GLU A 261 12.01 50.60 -33.06
N LYS A 262 12.75 50.63 -31.94
CA LYS A 262 13.82 49.65 -31.59
C LYS A 262 13.35 48.68 -30.47
N LYS A 263 13.47 47.35 -30.60
CA LYS A 263 14.69 46.47 -30.43
C LYS A 263 15.12 46.33 -28.94
N PRO A 264 15.71 45.19 -28.48
CA PRO A 264 15.21 43.79 -28.45
C PRO A 264 15.43 43.09 -27.07
N ARG A 265 15.09 41.79 -26.94
CA ARG A 265 15.95 40.77 -26.26
C ARG A 265 15.57 39.32 -26.61
N HIS A 266 16.53 38.40 -26.44
CA HIS A 266 16.41 36.95 -26.64
C HIS A 266 15.73 36.25 -25.44
N VAL A 267 15.17 35.05 -25.65
CA VAL A 267 15.71 33.74 -25.20
C VAL A 267 15.30 32.67 -26.25
N LEU A 268 15.99 31.53 -26.30
CA LEU A 268 15.76 30.41 -27.24
C LEU A 268 14.47 29.65 -26.94
N GLN A 269 13.88 29.02 -27.97
CA GLN A 269 13.02 27.85 -27.80
C GLN A 269 13.24 26.84 -28.94
N GLN A 270 13.84 25.70 -28.62
CA GLN A 270 13.75 24.45 -29.39
C GLN A 270 12.51 23.71 -28.83
N GLN A 271 11.53 23.34 -29.65
CA GLN A 271 11.48 22.14 -30.49
C GLN A 271 11.48 20.82 -29.70
N GLU A 272 10.27 20.39 -29.32
CA GLU A 272 9.80 18.98 -29.21
C GLU A 272 8.27 19.10 -29.15
N GLN A 273 7.54 18.97 -30.27
CA GLN A 273 7.14 17.73 -30.95
C GLN A 273 6.37 16.74 -30.07
N HIS A 274 5.04 16.82 -30.14
CA HIS A 274 4.16 15.65 -30.10
C HIS A 274 3.01 15.86 -31.08
N HIS A 275 2.64 14.82 -31.82
CA HIS A 275 1.45 14.75 -32.67
C HIS A 275 0.39 13.88 -31.96
N PRO A 276 -0.92 14.12 -32.13
CA PRO A 276 -1.93 13.48 -31.29
C PRO A 276 -2.30 12.08 -31.77
N GLU A 277 -2.57 11.18 -30.82
CA GLU A 277 -3.36 9.97 -31.08
C GLU A 277 -4.85 10.24 -30.79
N HIS A 278 -5.70 9.49 -31.47
CA HIS A 278 -7.13 9.78 -31.58
C HIS A 278 -7.98 8.93 -30.62
N ARG A 279 -9.18 9.46 -30.36
CA ARG A 279 -10.39 8.85 -29.77
C ARG A 279 -10.46 7.31 -29.73
N ASP A 280 -11.13 6.77 -28.72
CA ASP A 280 -12.54 6.37 -28.90
C ASP A 280 -13.31 6.16 -27.58
N LEU A 281 -14.64 6.31 -27.66
CA LEU A 281 -15.63 6.14 -26.60
C LEU A 281 -16.81 5.35 -27.19
N HIS A 282 -17.22 4.25 -26.55
CA HIS A 282 -18.53 3.60 -26.73
C HIS A 282 -18.82 2.71 -25.48
N PRO A 283 -20.08 2.27 -25.23
CA PRO A 283 -20.69 2.49 -23.93
C PRO A 283 -21.23 1.20 -23.27
N GLU A 284 -21.94 1.38 -22.16
CA GLU A 284 -22.68 0.33 -21.46
C GLU A 284 -23.79 -0.29 -22.32
N LEU A 285 -24.02 -1.59 -22.14
CA LEU A 285 -25.23 -2.30 -22.55
C LEU A 285 -25.60 -3.32 -21.48
N GLU A 286 -26.87 -3.32 -21.07
CA GLU A 286 -27.45 -4.36 -20.23
C GLU A 286 -27.49 -5.70 -20.98
N LEU A 287 -27.36 -6.83 -20.28
CA LEU A 287 -27.90 -8.10 -20.77
C LEU A 287 -28.28 -9.06 -19.63
N ASP A 288 -29.08 -10.05 -20.00
CA ASP A 288 -30.18 -10.57 -19.17
C ASP A 288 -29.83 -11.85 -18.35
N VAL A 289 -30.68 -12.16 -17.38
CA VAL A 289 -30.59 -13.36 -16.54
C VAL A 289 -30.98 -14.62 -17.34
N LYS A 290 -30.06 -15.57 -17.50
CA LYS A 290 -30.40 -16.94 -17.96
C LYS A 290 -29.53 -18.06 -17.40
N GLN A 291 -29.91 -18.49 -16.19
CA GLN A 291 -29.95 -19.86 -15.70
C GLN A 291 -29.51 -20.96 -16.70
N VAL A 292 -28.32 -21.54 -16.50
CA VAL A 292 -27.89 -22.81 -17.14
C VAL A 292 -27.79 -23.91 -16.09
N ARG A 293 -28.45 -25.04 -16.38
CA ARG A 293 -28.65 -26.18 -15.49
C ARG A 293 -27.70 -27.32 -15.89
N TRP A 294 -26.66 -27.56 -15.10
CA TRP A 294 -25.82 -28.75 -15.24
C TRP A 294 -26.33 -29.85 -14.30
N GLN A 295 -26.71 -30.99 -14.88
CA GLN A 295 -27.31 -32.09 -14.14
C GLN A 295 -26.93 -33.45 -14.77
N GLN A 296 -26.06 -34.18 -14.07
CA GLN A 296 -25.86 -35.65 -14.12
C GLN A 296 -25.26 -36.26 -15.41
N ASP A 297 -24.49 -37.36 -15.36
CA ASP A 297 -23.89 -38.12 -14.23
C ASP A 297 -22.52 -38.70 -14.70
N GLU A 298 -21.89 -39.82 -14.31
CA GLU A 298 -22.13 -40.99 -13.42
C GLU A 298 -20.72 -41.50 -12.96
N LYS A 299 -20.61 -42.77 -12.53
CA LYS A 299 -19.36 -43.49 -12.20
C LYS A 299 -19.15 -44.74 -13.04
N PRO A 300 -17.90 -45.23 -13.13
CA PRO A 300 -17.49 -46.40 -12.34
C PRO A 300 -16.16 -46.14 -11.59
N ARG A 301 -15.87 -46.66 -10.39
CA ARG A 301 -15.93 -48.02 -9.78
C ARG A 301 -14.78 -48.97 -10.16
N ASN A 302 -13.85 -49.11 -9.20
CA ASN A 302 -13.16 -50.32 -8.72
C ASN A 302 -12.13 -51.09 -9.57
N ALA A 303 -10.85 -51.00 -9.16
CA ALA A 303 -9.93 -52.12 -8.82
C ALA A 303 -8.79 -51.53 -7.95
N HIS A 304 -8.41 -52.01 -6.75
CA HIS A 304 -8.03 -53.33 -6.20
C HIS A 304 -6.50 -53.64 -6.29
N ALA A 305 -5.98 -54.25 -5.21
CA ALA A 305 -4.56 -54.51 -4.88
C ALA A 305 -3.68 -53.25 -4.67
N GLY A 306 -2.88 -53.11 -3.59
CA GLY A 306 -2.83 -53.87 -2.35
C GLY A 306 -1.82 -55.03 -2.32
N MET A 307 -0.62 -54.77 -1.80
CA MET A 307 0.31 -55.75 -1.22
C MET A 307 1.39 -55.01 -0.41
N ASP A 308 1.58 -55.42 0.84
CA ASP A 308 2.73 -55.08 1.68
C ASP A 308 3.81 -56.16 1.54
N GLU A 309 5.10 -55.83 1.65
CA GLU A 309 6.12 -56.76 2.15
C GLU A 309 7.41 -56.04 2.59
N GLU A 310 8.21 -56.72 3.41
CA GLU A 310 9.41 -56.17 4.08
C GLU A 310 10.74 -56.62 3.42
N SER A 311 11.86 -56.43 4.14
CA SER A 311 13.26 -56.76 3.82
C SER A 311 14.01 -55.71 2.95
N LEU A 312 15.12 -55.07 3.34
CA LEU A 312 16.29 -55.40 4.20
C LEU A 312 17.44 -56.05 3.41
N ILE A 313 18.40 -55.22 2.98
CA ILE A 313 19.77 -55.62 2.60
C ILE A 313 20.76 -54.66 3.28
N ILE A 314 21.86 -55.21 3.80
CA ILE A 314 22.96 -54.50 4.47
C ILE A 314 24.26 -54.76 3.70
N LEU A 315 24.97 -53.71 3.29
CA LEU A 315 26.43 -53.65 3.11
C LEU A 315 26.85 -52.20 3.42
N SER A 316 27.70 -51.80 4.37
CA SER A 316 28.85 -52.39 5.08
C SER A 316 30.23 -52.24 4.39
N TYR A 317 30.75 -51.01 4.37
CA TYR A 317 32.18 -50.63 4.42
C TYR A 317 32.26 -49.15 4.87
N GLY A 318 33.21 -48.70 5.70
CA GLY A 318 34.22 -49.44 6.47
C GLY A 318 35.44 -48.56 6.79
N GLU A 319 35.59 -48.11 8.06
CA GLU A 319 36.78 -47.44 8.65
C GLU A 319 37.23 -46.11 7.96
N GLY A 320 38.05 -45.22 8.52
CA GLY A 320 38.70 -45.00 9.82
C GLY A 320 39.49 -43.66 9.73
N GLU A 321 40.03 -43.00 10.75
CA GLU A 321 39.99 -43.16 12.21
C GLU A 321 40.22 -41.76 12.87
N GLN A 322 40.57 -41.64 14.16
CA GLN A 322 40.60 -40.36 14.91
C GLN A 322 42.02 -39.74 15.12
N PRO A 323 42.43 -39.15 16.28
CA PRO A 323 42.69 -37.70 16.34
C PRO A 323 44.08 -37.34 16.95
N ILE A 324 44.14 -36.27 17.78
CA ILE A 324 45.25 -35.77 18.63
C ILE A 324 46.17 -34.72 17.97
N GLY A 325 46.52 -33.67 18.73
CA GLY A 325 47.54 -32.68 18.34
C GLY A 325 47.43 -31.33 19.06
N ASP A 326 47.92 -31.24 20.29
CA ASP A 326 48.10 -29.95 20.99
C ASP A 326 49.22 -29.09 20.34
N GLY A 327 49.09 -27.76 20.40
CA GLY A 327 50.10 -26.84 19.88
C GLY A 327 50.04 -25.46 20.53
N SER A 328 51.07 -25.11 21.30
CA SER A 328 51.13 -23.85 22.05
C SER A 328 52.39 -23.03 21.74
N CYS A 329 52.21 -21.80 21.26
CA CYS A 329 53.25 -20.77 21.16
C CYS A 329 52.58 -19.38 21.08
N HIS A 330 52.63 -18.54 22.12
CA HIS A 330 53.73 -17.67 22.59
C HIS A 330 54.09 -16.46 21.71
N VAL A 331 53.80 -15.28 22.28
CA VAL A 331 54.51 -13.98 22.14
C VAL A 331 54.57 -13.31 20.76
N HIS A 332 53.88 -12.16 20.66
CA HIS A 332 54.54 -10.87 20.40
C HIS A 332 53.70 -9.71 20.97
N GLY A 333 54.31 -8.82 21.75
CA GLY A 333 53.61 -7.72 22.42
C GLY A 333 53.91 -6.34 21.82
N LYS A 334 52.97 -5.40 21.92
CA LYS A 334 53.21 -3.97 21.68
C LYS A 334 52.57 -3.09 22.76
N GLN A 335 53.42 -2.76 23.75
CA GLN A 335 53.50 -1.48 24.47
C GLN A 335 52.20 -0.66 24.63
N ALA A 336 51.60 -0.72 25.83
CA ALA A 336 50.83 0.40 26.34
C ALA A 336 51.77 1.48 26.89
N SER A 337 51.43 2.77 26.71
CA SER A 337 52.21 3.90 27.24
C SER A 337 51.35 4.80 28.13
N PRO A 338 51.63 4.85 29.45
CA PRO A 338 51.06 5.86 30.33
C PRO A 338 51.98 7.09 30.39
N ARG A 339 51.48 8.24 29.94
CA ARG A 339 52.00 9.55 30.37
C ARG A 339 50.95 10.22 31.23
N ALA A 340 51.19 10.23 32.54
CA ALA A 340 50.54 11.19 33.43
C ALA A 340 51.18 12.57 33.24
N ARG A 341 50.37 13.61 33.36
CA ARG A 341 50.62 14.76 34.25
C ARG A 341 49.40 15.68 34.30
N ASP A 342 49.18 16.18 35.51
CA ASP A 342 48.64 17.50 35.89
C ASP A 342 47.32 17.96 35.23
#